data_AF-A0A2W4S9R1-F1
#
_entry.id   AF-A0A2W4S9R1-F1
#
_cell.length_a   1.000
_cell.length_b   1.000
_cell.length_c   1.000
_cell.angle_alpha   90.00
_cell.angle_beta   90.00
_cell.angle_gamma   90.00
#
_symmetry.space_group_name_H-M   'P 1'
#
loop_
_entity.id
_entity.type
_entity.pdbx_description
1 polymer ?
#
loop_
_entity_poly.entity_id
_entity_poly.type
_entity_poly.pdbx_seq_one_letter_code
_entity_poly.pdbx_strand_id
1 'polypeptide(L)' 'MLKTYHSYRDYIFIITYQADNPAHTVDFLDIPEIITSGETLAEAFANACEALDVHLESLQKLSLKLPASKHQMIVEAA' A
#
# COMPACT_ATOMS: atom_id res chain seq x y z
N MET A 1 7.73 -6.66 15.55
CA MET A 1 7.37 -5.76 14.45
C MET A 1 5.85 -5.62 14.41
N LEU A 2 5.32 -4.40 14.60
CA LEU A 2 3.89 -4.16 14.47
C LEU A 2 3.58 -4.06 12.96
N LYS A 3 2.64 -4.89 12.51
CA LYS A 3 2.14 -4.87 11.13
C LYS A 3 0.65 -4.59 11.14
N THR A 4 0.20 -3.77 10.22
CA THR A 4 -1.21 -3.47 10.00
C THR A 4 -1.52 -3.63 8.53
N TYR A 5 -2.66 -4.21 8.22
CA TYR A 5 -3.11 -4.47 6.86
C TYR A 5 -4.16 -3.43 6.49
N HIS A 6 -4.09 -2.90 5.29
CA HIS A 6 -4.96 -1.82 4.80
C HIS A 6 -5.42 -2.14 3.39
N SER A 7 -6.57 -1.60 3.01
CA SER A 7 -7.11 -1.72 1.65
C SER A 7 -7.52 -0.37 1.11
N TYR A 8 -7.18 -0.09 -0.15
CA TYR A 8 -7.59 1.12 -0.86
C TYR A 8 -7.73 0.84 -2.36
N ARG A 9 -8.84 1.28 -2.99
CA ARG A 9 -9.17 1.02 -4.40
C ARG A 9 -8.98 -0.45 -4.82
N ASP A 10 -9.49 -1.34 -3.98
CA ASP A 10 -9.38 -2.80 -4.11
C ASP A 10 -7.97 -3.38 -4.00
N TYR A 11 -6.91 -2.59 -3.78
CA TYR A 11 -5.56 -3.10 -3.51
C TYR A 11 -5.28 -3.20 -2.01
N ILE A 12 -4.45 -4.17 -1.64
CA ILE A 12 -4.01 -4.37 -0.25
C ILE A 12 -2.55 -3.95 -0.11
N PHE A 13 -2.28 -3.25 0.98
CA PHE A 13 -0.92 -2.93 1.40
C PHE A 13 -0.73 -3.15 2.89
N ILE A 14 0.52 -3.41 3.27
CA ILE A 14 0.92 -3.69 4.65
C ILE A 14 1.77 -2.51 5.12
N ILE A 15 1.43 -1.95 6.28
CA ILE A 15 2.28 -0.98 6.96
C ILE A 15 3.03 -1.69 8.09
N THR A 16 4.36 -1.67 8.03
CA THR A 16 5.25 -2.26 9.04
C THR A 16 6.03 -1.16 9.75
N TYR A 17 6.00 -1.13 11.09
CA TYR A 17 6.89 -0.26 11.87
C TYR A 17 8.27 -0.91 12.03
N GLN A 18 9.31 -0.20 11.60
CA GLN A 18 10.72 -0.59 11.72
C GLN A 18 11.34 0.14 12.92
N ALA A 19 11.74 -0.59 13.96
CA ALA A 19 12.29 0.03 15.18
C ALA A 19 13.77 0.44 15.04
N ASP A 20 14.54 -0.29 14.23
CA ASP A 20 15.97 -0.02 14.03
C ASP A 20 16.23 1.24 13.20
N ASN A 21 15.28 1.58 12.33
CA ASN A 21 15.22 2.84 11.60
C ASN A 21 13.77 3.35 11.70
N PRO A 22 13.45 4.22 12.68
CA PRO A 22 12.08 4.54 13.08
C PRO A 22 11.28 5.13 11.92
N ALA A 23 10.53 4.27 11.25
CA ALA A 23 9.68 4.61 10.12
C ALA A 23 8.57 3.55 9.95
N HIS A 24 7.47 3.97 9.34
CA HIS A 24 6.41 3.10 8.86
C HIS A 24 6.61 2.85 7.37
N THR A 25 7.03 1.63 7.00
CA THR A 25 7.24 1.22 5.60
C THR A 25 5.96 0.61 5.03
N VAL A 26 5.70 0.85 3.75
CA VAL A 26 4.50 0.36 3.05
C VAL A 26 4.89 -0.65 1.98
N ASP A 27 4.24 -1.82 2.00
CA ASP A 27 4.40 -2.87 1.00
C ASP A 27 3.07 -3.14 0.29
N PHE A 28 2.99 -2.88 -1.02
CA PHE A 28 1.88 -3.29 -1.88
C PHE A 28 2.15 -4.70 -2.45
N LEU A 29 1.33 -5.69 -2.09
CA LEU A 29 1.56 -7.08 -2.49
C LEU A 29 1.37 -7.32 -4.00
N ASP A 30 0.42 -6.60 -4.59
CA ASP A 30 0.08 -6.73 -6.01
C ASP A 30 0.82 -5.73 -6.91
N ILE A 31 1.49 -4.73 -6.31
CA ILE A 31 2.20 -3.64 -7.01
C ILE A 31 3.53 -3.35 -6.29
N PRO A 32 4.53 -4.26 -6.37
CA PRO A 32 5.80 -4.11 -5.67
C PRO A 32 6.62 -2.89 -6.14
N GLU A 33 6.26 -2.27 -7.27
CA GLU A 33 6.88 -1.04 -7.78
C GLU A 33 6.56 0.20 -6.93
N ILE A 34 5.50 0.16 -6.12
CA ILE A 34 5.18 1.25 -5.19
C ILE A 34 6.02 1.08 -3.93
N ILE A 35 6.96 2.01 -3.72
CA ILE A 35 7.81 2.08 -2.55
C ILE A 35 7.55 3.41 -1.85
N THR A 36 7.01 3.36 -0.63
CA THR A 36 6.73 4.55 0.18
C THR A 36 6.79 4.27 1.67
N SER A 37 6.84 5.34 2.46
CA SER A 37 6.94 5.28 3.92
C SER A 37 6.40 6.57 4.55
N GLY A 38 6.22 6.58 5.88
CA GLY A 38 5.92 7.79 6.66
C GLY A 38 6.50 7.71 8.07
N GLU A 39 6.55 8.86 8.77
CA GLU A 39 7.00 8.93 10.16
C GLU A 39 5.93 8.44 11.13
N THR A 40 4.66 8.53 10.73
CA THR A 40 3.50 8.01 11.48
C THR A 40 2.71 7.00 10.66
N LEU A 41 1.90 6.18 11.33
CA LEU A 41 0.97 5.26 10.66
C LEU A 41 0.01 6.00 9.72
N ALA A 42 -0.50 7.15 10.15
CA ALA A 42 -1.46 7.95 9.37
C ALA A 42 -0.79 8.55 8.12
N GLU A 43 0.43 9.05 8.26
CA GLU A 43 1.21 9.57 7.13
C GLU A 43 1.58 8.45 6.15
N ALA A 44 2.06 7.31 6.62
CA ALA A 44 2.36 6.16 5.76
C ALA A 44 1.12 5.68 4.99
N PHE A 45 -0.06 5.70 5.63
CA PHE A 45 -1.33 5.40 4.95
C PHE A 45 -1.67 6.44 3.88
N ALA A 46 -1.55 7.74 4.18
CA ALA A 46 -1.81 8.80 3.21
C ALA A 46 -0.86 8.70 2.00
N ASN A 47 0.43 8.51 2.28
CA ASN A 47 1.47 8.35 1.25
C ASN A 47 1.23 7.10 0.40
N ALA A 48 0.72 6.01 0.99
CA ALA A 48 0.34 4.79 0.26
C ALA A 48 -0.80 5.06 -0.73
N CYS A 49 -1.85 5.76 -0.29
CA CYS A 49 -2.99 6.12 -1.13
C CYS A 49 -2.57 7.02 -2.30
N GLU A 50 -1.76 8.06 -2.03
CA GLU A 50 -1.27 8.97 -3.06
C GLU A 50 -0.37 8.25 -4.07
N ALA A 51 0.57 7.44 -3.60
CA ALA A 51 1.47 6.70 -4.48
C ALA A 51 0.72 5.71 -5.38
N LEU A 52 -0.33 5.06 -4.86
CA LEU A 52 -1.20 4.19 -5.64
C LEU A 52 -1.97 4.97 -6.72
N ASP A 53 -2.53 6.12 -6.37
CA ASP A 53 -3.26 6.96 -7.32
C ASP A 53 -2.36 7.42 -8.48
N VAL A 54 -1.16 7.92 -8.16
CA VAL A 54 -0.17 8.35 -9.16
C VAL A 54 0.27 7.18 -10.04
N HIS A 55 0.48 6.00 -9.45
CA HIS A 55 0.88 4.80 -10.20
C HIS A 55 -0.21 4.37 -11.20
N LEU A 56 -1.46 4.26 -10.75
CA LEU A 56 -2.60 3.88 -11.60
C LEU A 56 -2.85 4.92 -12.70
N GLU A 57 -2.76 6.21 -12.38
CA GLU A 57 -2.87 7.29 -13.37
C GLU A 57 -1.77 7.19 -14.43
N SER A 58 -0.54 6.87 -14.01
CA SER A 58 0.60 6.71 -14.92
C SER A 58 0.40 5.53 -15.86
N LEU A 59 -0.05 4.37 -15.37
CA LEU A 59 -0.36 3.21 -16.20
C LEU A 59 -1.46 3.53 -17.22
N GLN A 60 -2.52 4.23 -16.79
CA GLN A 60 -3.59 4.66 -17.68
C GLN A 60 -3.08 5.57 -18.80
N LYS A 61 -2.28 6.60 -18.47
CA LYS A 61 -1.67 7.52 -19.45
C LYS A 61 -0.78 6.79 -20.46
N LEU A 62 -0.09 5.75 -20.02
CA LEU A 62 0.78 4.93 -20.86
C LEU A 62 0.01 3.81 -21.61
N SER A 63 -1.31 3.71 -21.45
CA SER A 63 -2.13 2.61 -22.00
C SER A 63 -1.62 1.21 -21.59
N LEU A 64 -1.03 1.11 -20.41
CA LEU A 64 -0.57 -0.14 -19.83
C LEU A 64 -1.70 -0.79 -19.04
N LYS A 65 -1.65 -2.12 -18.92
CA LYS A 65 -2.63 -2.88 -18.17
C LYS A 65 -2.49 -2.62 -16.68
N LEU A 66 -3.61 -2.39 -15.99
CA LEU A 66 -3.63 -2.31 -14.53
C LEU A 66 -3.30 -3.67 -13.89
N PRO A 67 -2.53 -3.69 -12.78
CA PRO A 67 -2.30 -4.89 -12.00
C PRO A 67 -3.64 -5.47 -11.54
N ALA A 68 -3.76 -6.80 -11.52
CA ALA A 68 -4.93 -7.42 -10.91
C ALA A 68 -4.78 -7.36 -9.39
N SER A 69 -5.83 -6.92 -8.68
CA SER A 69 -5.92 -7.14 -7.23
C SER A 69 -6.15 -8.63 -6.99
N LYS A 70 -5.12 -9.34 -6.53
CA LYS A 70 -5.17 -10.79 -6.27
C LYS A 70 -5.36 -11.09 -4.79
N HIS A 71 -5.03 -10.14 -3.93
CA HIS A 71 -5.14 -10.29 -2.49
C HIS A 71 -6.46 -9.72 -1.99
N GLN A 72 -7.10 -10.43 -1.07
CA GLN A 72 -8.35 -10.00 -0.44
C GLN A 72 -8.19 -9.99 1.08
N MET A 73 -8.76 -8.97 1.71
CA MET A 73 -8.80 -8.88 3.16
C MET A 73 -10.04 -9.61 3.63
N ILE A 74 -9.83 -10.69 4.39
CA ILE A 74 -10.92 -11.46 5.00
C ILE A 74 -11.12 -10.92 6.41
N VAL A 75 -12.30 -10.39 6.68
CA VAL A 75 -12.73 -10.01 8.04
C VAL A 75 -13.59 -11.14 8.57
N GLU A 76 -13.08 -11.89 9.54
CA GLU A 76 -13.91 -12.84 10.29
C GLU A 76 -14.75 -12.06 11.31
N ALA A 77 -16.07 -12.04 11.10
CA ALA A 77 -17.00 -11.56 12.11
C ALA A 77 -17.20 -12.67 13.15
N ALA A 78 -16.88 -12.37 14.42
CA ALA A 78 -17.09 -13.26 15.57
C ALA A 78 -18.56 -13.36 15.97
#